data_AF-A0A1S8T826-F1
#
_entry.id   AF-A0A1S8T826-F1
#
_cell.length_a   1.000
_cell.length_b   1.000
_cell.length_c   1.000
_cell.angle_alpha   90.00
_cell.angle_beta   90.00
_cell.angle_gamma   90.00
#
_symmetry.space_group_name_H-M   'P 1'
#
loop_
_entity.id
_entity.type
_entity.pdbx_description
1 polymer ?
#
loop_
_entity_poly.entity_id
_entity_poly.type
_entity_poly.pdbx_seq_one_letter_code
_entity_poly.pdbx_strand_id
1 'polypeptide(L)'
;MKAKKNLINLIFWISLAIVFNIFIYYLKGERSATEFLGGYIVEMSLSLDNLFLFIIVFSKLGIREDYQERVLLYGVMGAMILRLIFILLGVAMVSRFHFILPIFGIILLYSGFTVFSNKETEIKFKDNFLVKLLKKIMPVTDVTYGHSFFTKINKSYYATPLLAALLIIEGSDVIFAIDSIPAIFSITTDTFIVYTSNIFAILGLRSMYYVLAKMNNMFRFMKYGVGAILIFTGVKLLILIFEIEISVTNSILVILSILLSSILLSLIFSGRSTNKRKRMYP
;
A
#
# COMPACT_ATOMS: atom_id res chain seq x y z
N MET A 1 -10.78 -6.60 23.22
CA MET A 1 -9.49 -7.35 23.23
C MET A 1 -8.76 -7.39 21.89
N LYS A 2 -9.40 -7.70 20.73
CA LYS A 2 -8.70 -7.78 19.41
C LYS A 2 -7.97 -6.50 18.96
N ALA A 3 -8.49 -5.29 19.24
CA ALA A 3 -7.86 -4.03 18.80
C ALA A 3 -6.51 -3.74 19.48
N LYS A 4 -6.43 -3.94 20.81
CA LYS A 4 -5.16 -3.81 21.56
C LYS A 4 -4.11 -4.79 21.04
N LYS A 5 -4.50 -6.05 20.76
CA LYS A 5 -3.60 -7.06 20.17
C LYS A 5 -3.04 -6.61 18.82
N ASN A 6 -3.89 -6.08 17.93
CA ASN A 6 -3.45 -5.63 16.61
C ASN A 6 -2.55 -4.39 16.68
N LEU A 7 -2.80 -3.48 17.63
CA LEU A 7 -1.92 -2.34 17.88
C LEU A 7 -0.56 -2.77 18.42
N ILE A 8 -0.51 -3.71 19.37
CA ILE A 8 0.74 -4.29 19.89
C ILE A 8 1.53 -4.94 18.75
N ASN A 9 0.87 -5.71 17.89
CA ASN A 9 1.52 -6.32 16.73
C ASN A 9 2.07 -5.26 15.76
N LEU A 10 1.33 -4.16 15.53
CA LEU A 10 1.81 -3.05 14.70
C LEU A 10 3.06 -2.41 15.30
N ILE A 11 3.05 -2.12 16.60
CA ILE A 11 4.21 -1.57 17.32
C ILE A 11 5.39 -2.52 17.23
N PHE A 12 5.17 -3.84 17.37
CA PHE A 12 6.20 -4.85 17.21
C PHE A 12 6.86 -4.78 15.83
N TRP A 13 6.09 -4.75 14.75
CA TRP A 13 6.63 -4.67 13.39
C TRP A 13 7.40 -3.37 13.13
N ILE A 14 6.88 -2.24 13.61
CA ILE A 14 7.58 -0.94 13.52
C ILE A 14 8.89 -0.98 14.30
N SER A 15 8.88 -1.54 15.51
CA SER A 15 10.08 -1.67 16.34
C SER A 15 11.11 -2.57 15.68
N LEU A 16 10.68 -3.67 15.05
CA LEU A 16 11.56 -4.56 14.32
C LEU A 16 12.23 -3.86 13.13
N ALA A 17 11.50 -3.04 12.38
CA ALA A 17 12.05 -2.21 11.31
C ALA A 17 13.07 -1.19 11.83
N ILE A 18 12.82 -0.56 12.98
CA ILE A 18 13.75 0.38 13.61
C ILE A 18 15.02 -0.34 14.07
N VAL A 19 14.90 -1.51 14.70
CA VAL A 19 16.06 -2.32 15.11
C VAL A 19 16.88 -2.74 13.89
N PHE A 20 16.21 -3.15 12.81
CA PHE A 20 16.90 -3.46 11.55
C PHE A 20 17.58 -2.22 10.96
N ASN A 21 16.98 -1.04 11.04
CA ASN A 21 17.61 0.20 10.59
C ASN A 21 18.89 0.51 11.39
N ILE A 22 18.86 0.32 12.70
CA ILE A 22 20.05 0.47 13.56
C ILE A 22 21.14 -0.54 13.14
N PHE A 23 20.75 -1.77 12.83
CA PHE A 23 21.67 -2.78 12.30
C PHE A 23 22.28 -2.37 10.95
N ILE A 24 21.49 -1.79 10.03
CA ILE A 24 21.99 -1.22 8.77
C ILE A 24 22.96 -0.07 9.03
N TYR A 25 22.69 0.79 10.01
CA TYR A 25 23.58 1.89 10.37
C TYR A 25 24.98 1.38 10.76
N TYR A 26 25.07 0.33 11.56
CA TYR A 26 26.35 -0.25 11.98
C TYR A 26 27.07 -1.01 10.86
N LEU A 27 26.35 -1.64 9.92
CA LEU A 27 26.95 -2.46 8.87
C LEU A 27 27.29 -1.70 7.58
N LYS A 28 26.41 -0.78 7.15
CA LYS A 28 26.49 -0.08 5.87
C LYS A 28 26.63 1.44 6.01
N GLY A 29 26.54 1.96 7.24
CA GLY A 29 26.71 3.38 7.54
C GLY A 29 25.42 4.20 7.49
N GLU A 30 25.57 5.48 7.81
CA GLU A 30 24.46 6.43 7.97
C GLU A 30 23.61 6.61 6.71
N ARG A 31 24.26 6.65 5.54
CA ARG A 31 23.56 6.84 4.26
C ARG A 31 22.56 5.72 4.00
N SER A 32 22.99 4.46 4.09
CA SER A 32 22.12 3.31 3.86
C SER A 32 21.02 3.18 4.91
N ALA A 33 21.28 3.56 6.15
CA ALA A 33 20.24 3.60 7.19
C ALA A 33 19.18 4.67 6.88
N THR A 34 19.62 5.85 6.43
CA THR A 34 18.71 6.92 6.02
C THR A 34 17.88 6.49 4.81
N GLU A 35 18.49 5.86 3.81
CA GLU A 35 17.80 5.29 2.65
C GLU A 35 16.80 4.19 3.05
N PHE A 36 17.17 3.29 3.96
CA PHE A 36 16.25 2.26 4.48
C PHE A 36 15.06 2.89 5.18
N LEU A 37 15.29 3.82 6.10
CA LEU A 37 14.22 4.45 6.87
C LEU A 37 13.28 5.25 5.95
N GLY A 38 13.84 6.01 5.01
CA GLY A 38 13.05 6.74 4.04
C GLY A 38 12.23 5.81 3.15
N GLY A 39 12.85 4.72 2.70
CA GLY A 39 12.17 3.72 1.90
C GLY A 39 11.03 3.04 2.65
N TYR A 40 11.28 2.66 3.90
CA TYR A 40 10.29 2.07 4.78
C TYR A 40 9.10 3.00 5.01
N ILE A 41 9.35 4.29 5.24
CA ILE A 41 8.28 5.29 5.45
C ILE A 41 7.46 5.49 4.17
N VAL A 42 8.11 5.67 3.01
CA VAL A 42 7.40 5.80 1.73
C VAL A 42 6.54 4.57 1.48
N GLU A 43 7.12 3.38 1.63
CA GLU A 43 6.41 2.15 1.35
C GLU A 43 5.25 1.91 2.31
N MET A 44 5.44 2.21 3.60
CA MET A 44 4.36 2.14 4.60
C MET A 44 3.22 3.10 4.27
N SER A 45 3.55 4.27 3.73
CA SER A 45 2.59 5.31 3.34
C SER A 45 1.75 4.89 2.13
N LEU A 46 2.40 4.34 1.10
CA LEU A 46 1.71 3.85 -0.09
C LEU A 46 0.89 2.60 0.23
N SER A 47 1.40 1.74 1.11
CA SER A 47 0.68 0.56 1.61
C SER A 47 -0.62 0.92 2.34
N LEU A 48 -0.75 2.11 2.96
CA LEU A 48 -2.03 2.58 3.53
C LEU A 48 -3.13 2.72 2.47
N ASP A 49 -2.79 3.23 1.29
CA ASP A 49 -3.76 3.37 0.19
C ASP A 49 -4.25 1.99 -0.26
N ASN A 50 -3.32 1.04 -0.35
CA ASN A 50 -3.62 -0.36 -0.69
C ASN A 50 -4.60 -0.99 0.31
N LEU A 51 -4.47 -0.67 1.61
CA LEU A 51 -5.37 -1.18 2.64
C LEU A 51 -6.82 -0.67 2.48
N PHE A 52 -7.04 0.55 1.99
CA PHE A 52 -8.39 1.03 1.70
C PHE A 52 -9.04 0.23 0.58
N LEU A 53 -8.27 -0.12 -0.46
CA LEU A 53 -8.76 -1.02 -1.50
C LEU A 53 -9.15 -2.37 -0.90
N PHE A 54 -8.34 -2.92 -0.01
CA PHE A 54 -8.63 -4.22 0.61
C PHE A 54 -9.95 -4.19 1.40
N ILE A 55 -10.17 -3.13 2.19
CA ILE A 55 -11.42 -2.92 2.93
C ILE A 55 -12.63 -2.89 1.97
N ILE A 56 -12.51 -2.18 0.85
CA ILE A 56 -13.60 -2.07 -0.14
C ILE A 56 -13.86 -3.42 -0.81
N VAL A 57 -12.81 -4.16 -1.20
CA VAL A 57 -12.92 -5.48 -1.83
C VAL A 57 -13.61 -6.46 -0.89
N PHE A 58 -13.16 -6.56 0.37
CA PHE A 58 -13.78 -7.44 1.36
C PHE A 58 -15.23 -7.05 1.65
N SER A 59 -15.52 -5.75 1.73
CA SER A 59 -16.90 -5.26 1.94
C SER A 59 -17.82 -5.58 0.77
N LYS A 60 -17.36 -5.42 -0.48
CA LYS A 60 -18.16 -5.70 -1.67
C LYS A 60 -18.43 -7.19 -1.88
N LEU A 61 -17.45 -8.03 -1.55
CA LEU A 61 -17.57 -9.48 -1.64
C LEU A 61 -18.24 -10.12 -0.42
N GLY A 62 -18.66 -9.32 0.57
CA GLY A 62 -19.34 -9.82 1.77
C GLY A 62 -18.48 -10.75 2.64
N ILE A 63 -17.15 -10.58 2.61
CA ILE A 63 -16.22 -11.47 3.30
C ILE A 63 -16.14 -11.09 4.78
N ARG A 64 -16.61 -12.01 5.64
CA ARG A 64 -16.53 -11.88 7.10
C ARG A 64 -15.08 -11.76 7.59
N GLU A 65 -14.88 -10.98 8.67
CA GLU A 65 -13.56 -10.72 9.27
C GLU A 65 -12.73 -11.98 9.54
N ASP A 66 -13.39 -13.07 9.98
CA ASP A 66 -12.75 -14.34 10.32
C ASP A 66 -12.05 -15.00 9.11
N TYR A 67 -12.52 -14.72 7.89
CA TYR A 67 -11.97 -15.27 6.65
C TYR A 67 -10.94 -14.34 5.98
N GLN A 68 -10.94 -13.05 6.34
CA GLN A 68 -10.00 -12.06 5.78
C GLN A 68 -8.55 -12.39 6.16
N GLU A 69 -8.31 -12.96 7.34
CA GLU A 69 -6.96 -13.32 7.81
C GLU A 69 -6.25 -14.25 6.83
N ARG A 70 -6.97 -15.24 6.29
CA ARG A 70 -6.42 -16.18 5.32
C ARG A 70 -6.05 -15.47 4.03
N VAL A 71 -6.93 -14.61 3.51
CA VAL A 71 -6.66 -13.85 2.27
C VAL A 71 -5.46 -12.92 2.45
N LEU A 72 -5.37 -12.22 3.58
CA LEU A 72 -4.26 -11.33 3.89
C LEU A 72 -2.92 -12.08 4.02
N LEU A 73 -2.92 -13.29 4.58
CA LEU A 73 -1.71 -14.10 4.72
C LEU A 73 -1.14 -14.49 3.35
N TYR A 74 -1.97 -15.07 2.48
CA TYR A 74 -1.54 -15.43 1.14
C TYR A 74 -1.23 -14.18 0.30
N GLY A 75 -2.01 -13.10 0.50
CA GLY A 75 -1.82 -11.79 -0.12
C GLY A 75 -0.45 -11.18 0.16
N VAL A 76 0.00 -11.24 1.42
CA VAL A 76 1.32 -10.75 1.82
C VAL A 76 2.44 -11.61 1.21
N MET A 77 2.27 -12.94 1.17
CA MET A 77 3.27 -13.83 0.57
C MET A 77 3.42 -13.58 -0.94
N GLY A 78 2.31 -13.44 -1.67
CA GLY A 78 2.34 -13.14 -3.10
C GLY A 78 2.92 -11.77 -3.38
N ALA A 79 2.49 -10.73 -2.66
CA ALA A 79 3.03 -9.38 -2.77
C ALA A 79 4.56 -9.33 -2.57
N MET A 80 5.12 -10.05 -1.58
CA MET A 80 6.58 -10.09 -1.37
C MET A 80 7.34 -10.68 -2.58
N ILE A 81 6.77 -11.69 -3.23
CA ILE A 81 7.38 -12.32 -4.42
C ILE A 81 7.24 -11.40 -5.63
N LEU A 82 6.03 -10.89 -5.89
CA LEU A 82 5.77 -9.99 -7.02
C LEU A 82 6.62 -8.73 -6.92
N ARG A 83 6.75 -8.15 -5.72
CA ARG A 83 7.62 -6.99 -5.53
C ARG A 83 9.08 -7.29 -5.74
N LEU A 84 9.59 -8.45 -5.31
CA LEU A 84 10.96 -8.83 -5.64
C LEU A 84 11.17 -8.81 -7.16
N ILE A 85 10.23 -9.40 -7.91
CA ILE A 85 10.29 -9.41 -9.38
C ILE A 85 10.30 -7.99 -9.93
N PHE A 86 9.35 -7.13 -9.54
CA PHE A 86 9.29 -5.77 -10.07
C PHE A 86 10.47 -4.88 -9.64
N ILE A 87 11.00 -5.06 -8.43
CA ILE A 87 12.20 -4.34 -7.97
C ILE A 87 13.39 -4.73 -8.83
N LEU A 88 13.61 -6.04 -9.06
CA LEU A 88 14.71 -6.51 -9.90
C LEU A 88 14.57 -6.01 -11.34
N LEU A 89 13.36 -6.07 -11.91
CA LEU A 89 13.07 -5.52 -13.23
C LEU A 89 13.31 -4.01 -13.27
N GLY A 90 12.83 -3.27 -12.28
CA GLY A 90 12.96 -1.83 -12.17
C GLY A 90 14.41 -1.38 -12.05
N VAL A 91 15.21 -2.04 -11.20
CA VAL A 91 16.65 -1.77 -11.06
C VAL A 91 17.37 -2.08 -12.38
N ALA A 92 17.06 -3.20 -13.03
CA ALA A 92 17.64 -3.55 -14.32
C ALA A 92 17.30 -2.50 -15.40
N MET A 93 16.08 -1.97 -15.39
CA MET A 93 15.66 -0.88 -16.29
C MET A 93 16.43 0.41 -16.01
N VAL A 94 16.45 0.88 -14.75
CA VAL A 94 17.12 2.12 -14.35
C VAL A 94 18.63 2.07 -14.62
N SER A 95 19.27 0.91 -14.40
CA SER A 95 20.70 0.73 -14.66
C SER A 95 21.08 0.81 -16.15
N ARG A 96 20.14 0.50 -17.05
CA ARG A 96 20.36 0.52 -18.51
C ARG A 96 19.94 1.83 -19.16
N PHE A 97 18.96 2.51 -18.59
CA PHE A 97 18.30 3.65 -19.22
C PHE A 97 18.16 4.81 -18.23
N HIS A 98 19.09 5.77 -18.30
CA HIS A 98 19.10 6.94 -17.42
C HIS A 98 17.81 7.79 -17.50
N PHE A 99 17.12 7.79 -18.65
CA PHE A 99 15.88 8.55 -18.86
C PHE A 99 14.65 7.94 -18.15
N ILE A 100 14.77 6.76 -17.54
CA ILE A 100 13.64 6.10 -16.87
C ILE A 100 13.23 6.82 -15.58
N LEU A 101 14.18 7.36 -14.82
CA LEU A 101 13.86 8.08 -13.58
C LEU A 101 12.93 9.28 -13.83
N PRO A 102 13.17 10.15 -14.85
CA PRO A 102 12.22 11.18 -15.21
C PRO A 102 10.84 10.66 -15.65
N ILE A 103 10.77 9.56 -16.41
CA ILE A 103 9.48 8.94 -16.82
C ILE A 103 8.70 8.50 -15.58
N PHE A 104 9.38 7.85 -14.65
CA PHE A 104 8.85 7.50 -13.33
C PHE A 104 8.35 8.74 -12.59
N GLY A 105 9.06 9.87 -12.69
CA GLY A 105 8.58 11.16 -12.19
C GLY A 105 7.24 11.61 -12.78
N ILE A 106 7.07 11.50 -14.10
CA ILE A 106 5.80 11.84 -14.78
C ILE A 106 4.66 10.93 -14.32
N ILE A 107 4.92 9.63 -14.22
CA ILE A 107 3.94 8.64 -13.75
C ILE A 107 3.48 8.99 -12.33
N LEU A 108 4.41 9.27 -11.42
CA LEU A 108 4.10 9.66 -10.04
C LEU A 108 3.28 10.95 -9.95
N LEU A 109 3.60 11.95 -10.76
CA LEU A 109 2.78 13.17 -10.83
C LEU A 109 1.35 12.83 -11.25
N TYR A 110 1.19 12.04 -12.31
CA TYR A 110 -0.12 11.64 -12.82
C TYR A 110 -0.93 10.89 -11.76
N SER A 111 -0.33 9.90 -11.09
CA SER A 111 -0.99 9.15 -10.01
C SER A 111 -1.37 10.07 -8.86
N GLY A 112 -0.45 10.94 -8.42
CA GLY A 112 -0.68 11.93 -7.37
C GLY A 112 -1.85 12.88 -7.68
N PHE A 113 -1.93 13.45 -8.90
CA PHE A 113 -3.05 14.31 -9.30
C PHE A 113 -4.39 13.56 -9.42
N THR A 114 -4.34 12.29 -9.83
CA THR A 114 -5.53 11.44 -9.92
C THR A 114 -6.16 11.20 -8.55
N VAL A 115 -5.32 11.06 -7.51
CA VAL A 115 -5.76 10.94 -6.12
C VAL A 115 -6.57 12.15 -5.65
N PHE A 116 -6.16 13.39 -6.00
CA PHE A 116 -6.89 14.61 -5.67
C PHE A 116 -8.18 14.81 -6.46
N SER A 117 -8.21 14.34 -7.71
CA SER A 117 -9.34 14.53 -8.62
C SER A 117 -10.59 13.71 -8.24
N ASN A 118 -10.60 13.03 -7.09
CA ASN A 118 -11.72 12.22 -6.56
C ASN A 118 -12.35 11.30 -7.61
N LYS A 119 -11.54 10.80 -8.54
CA LYS A 119 -11.93 9.76 -9.47
C LYS A 119 -12.11 8.46 -8.68
N GLU A 120 -13.30 8.25 -8.10
CA GLU A 120 -13.79 6.95 -7.59
C GLU A 120 -13.76 5.84 -8.67
N THR A 121 -13.41 6.20 -9.92
CA THR A 121 -13.33 5.35 -11.09
C THR A 121 -12.24 4.29 -11.01
N GLU A 122 -11.11 4.51 -10.32
CA GLU A 122 -10.03 3.51 -10.26
C GLU A 122 -10.45 2.23 -9.55
N ILE A 123 -11.12 2.36 -8.41
CA ILE A 123 -11.56 1.22 -7.60
C ILE A 123 -12.69 0.47 -8.30
N LYS A 124 -13.60 1.19 -8.97
CA LYS A 124 -14.66 0.58 -9.81
C LYS A 124 -14.07 -0.14 -11.03
N PHE A 125 -12.99 0.37 -11.61
CA PHE A 125 -12.33 -0.20 -12.79
C PHE A 125 -11.55 -1.48 -12.45
N LYS A 126 -10.70 -1.45 -11.40
CA LYS A 126 -9.91 -2.61 -10.96
C LYS A 126 -10.79 -3.80 -10.58
N ASP A 127 -11.87 -3.56 -9.81
CA ASP A 127 -12.84 -4.60 -9.45
C ASP A 127 -13.52 -5.22 -10.68
N ASN A 128 -14.07 -4.39 -11.58
CA ASN A 128 -14.88 -4.91 -12.69
C ASN A 128 -14.02 -5.67 -13.72
N PHE A 129 -12.76 -5.26 -13.93
CA PHE A 129 -11.85 -5.97 -14.82
C PHE A 129 -11.38 -7.32 -14.22
N LEU A 130 -10.91 -7.32 -12.97
CA LEU A 130 -10.36 -8.53 -12.34
C LEU A 130 -11.44 -9.58 -12.06
N VAL A 131 -12.65 -9.15 -11.65
CA VAL A 131 -13.79 -10.07 -11.48
C VAL A 131 -14.24 -10.65 -12.82
N LYS A 132 -14.25 -9.86 -13.91
CA LYS A 132 -14.56 -10.38 -15.26
C LYS A 132 -13.52 -11.38 -15.74
N LEU A 133 -12.24 -11.09 -15.52
CA LEU A 133 -11.14 -11.99 -15.89
C LEU A 133 -11.26 -13.32 -15.14
N LEU A 134 -11.55 -13.28 -13.83
CA LEU A 134 -11.78 -14.48 -13.03
C LEU A 134 -12.99 -15.28 -13.52
N LYS A 135 -14.13 -14.62 -13.78
CA LYS A 135 -15.34 -15.27 -14.31
C LYS A 135 -15.12 -15.90 -15.69
N LYS A 136 -14.16 -15.41 -16.47
CA LYS A 136 -13.77 -15.99 -17.77
C LYS A 136 -12.91 -17.25 -17.60
N ILE A 137 -12.13 -17.35 -16.53
CA ILE A 137 -11.25 -18.49 -16.25
C ILE A 137 -12.03 -19.62 -15.57
N MET A 138 -12.90 -19.31 -14.61
CA MET A 138 -13.70 -20.32 -13.90
C MET A 138 -14.99 -19.74 -13.28
N PRO A 139 -16.01 -20.57 -13.03
CA PRO A 139 -17.24 -20.10 -12.40
C PRO A 139 -17.00 -19.70 -10.93
N VAL A 140 -17.58 -18.56 -10.53
CA VAL A 140 -17.46 -18.00 -9.17
C VAL A 140 -18.79 -18.20 -8.44
N THR A 141 -18.74 -18.70 -7.21
CA THR A 141 -19.92 -18.78 -6.34
C THR A 141 -20.08 -17.53 -5.49
N ASP A 142 -21.32 -17.14 -5.20
CA ASP A 142 -21.62 -15.99 -4.33
C ASP A 142 -21.52 -16.34 -2.84
N VAL A 143 -21.37 -17.63 -2.50
CA VAL A 143 -21.36 -18.12 -1.11
C VAL A 143 -19.93 -18.46 -0.68
N THR A 144 -19.56 -18.03 0.53
CA THR A 144 -18.30 -18.43 1.16
C THR A 144 -18.45 -19.81 1.81
N TYR A 145 -17.56 -20.75 1.46
CA TYR A 145 -17.53 -22.12 2.00
C TYR A 145 -16.42 -22.24 3.04
N GLY A 146 -16.65 -21.66 4.23
CA GLY A 146 -15.65 -21.62 5.29
C GLY A 146 -14.37 -20.89 4.83
N HIS A 147 -13.20 -21.48 5.12
CA HIS A 147 -11.90 -20.92 4.73
C HIS A 147 -11.46 -21.32 3.30
N SER A 148 -12.19 -22.17 2.59
CA SER A 148 -11.72 -22.77 1.34
C SER A 148 -11.72 -21.77 0.18
N PHE A 149 -10.64 -21.72 -0.60
CA PHE A 149 -10.56 -20.90 -1.82
C PHE A 149 -11.34 -21.50 -2.99
N PHE A 150 -11.45 -22.82 -3.02
CA PHE A 150 -12.18 -23.59 -4.01
C PHE A 150 -13.29 -24.40 -3.33
N THR A 151 -14.40 -24.56 -4.02
CA THR A 151 -15.46 -25.49 -3.62
C THR A 151 -15.88 -26.33 -4.81
N LYS A 152 -16.42 -27.52 -4.56
CA LYS A 152 -16.89 -28.42 -5.60
C LYS A 152 -18.41 -28.45 -5.56
N ILE A 153 -19.06 -27.98 -6.62
CA ILE A 153 -20.53 -27.96 -6.78
C ILE A 153 -20.85 -28.76 -8.03
N ASN A 154 -21.71 -29.78 -7.92
CA ASN A 154 -22.14 -30.61 -9.06
C ASN A 154 -20.98 -31.12 -9.94
N LYS A 155 -19.94 -31.67 -9.30
CA LYS A 155 -18.71 -32.21 -9.93
C LYS A 155 -17.76 -31.20 -10.58
N SER A 156 -18.13 -29.91 -10.66
CA SER A 156 -17.28 -28.83 -11.17
C SER A 156 -16.64 -28.02 -10.03
N TYR A 157 -15.43 -27.51 -10.25
CA TYR A 157 -14.76 -26.61 -9.31
C TYR A 157 -15.23 -25.17 -9.51
N TYR A 158 -15.56 -24.52 -8.40
CA TYR A 158 -15.97 -23.12 -8.32
C TYR A 158 -14.96 -22.34 -7.48
N ALA A 159 -14.64 -21.13 -7.93
CA ALA A 159 -13.92 -20.14 -7.15
C ALA A 159 -14.86 -19.58 -6.08
N THR A 160 -14.39 -19.54 -4.84
CA THR A 160 -15.11 -18.84 -3.76
C THR A 160 -14.80 -17.34 -3.79
N PRO A 161 -15.60 -16.50 -3.09
CA PRO A 161 -15.29 -15.08 -2.94
C PRO A 161 -13.91 -14.82 -2.32
N LEU A 162 -13.37 -15.74 -1.53
CA LEU A 162 -12.02 -15.62 -0.95
C LEU A 162 -10.93 -15.65 -2.02
N LEU A 163 -11.08 -16.48 -3.06
CA LEU A 163 -10.13 -16.55 -4.16
C LEU A 163 -10.25 -15.30 -5.03
N ALA A 164 -11.47 -14.82 -5.27
CA ALA A 164 -11.70 -13.57 -5.96
C ALA A 164 -11.02 -12.40 -5.24
N ALA A 165 -11.20 -12.30 -3.92
CA ALA A 165 -10.53 -11.28 -3.12
C ALA A 165 -9.01 -11.38 -3.19
N LEU A 166 -8.44 -12.59 -3.07
CA LEU A 166 -7.00 -12.80 -3.17
C LEU A 166 -6.45 -12.32 -4.52
N LEU A 167 -7.07 -12.71 -5.62
CA LEU A 167 -6.64 -12.31 -6.96
C LEU A 167 -6.79 -10.80 -7.20
N ILE A 168 -7.85 -10.17 -6.68
CA ILE A 168 -8.02 -8.73 -6.78
C ILE A 168 -6.93 -8.00 -6.00
N ILE A 169 -6.61 -8.49 -4.79
CA ILE A 169 -5.56 -7.93 -3.93
C ILE A 169 -4.18 -8.04 -4.60
N GLU A 170 -3.81 -9.24 -5.06
CA GLU A 170 -2.53 -9.49 -5.75
C GLU A 170 -2.42 -8.68 -7.05
N GLY A 171 -3.47 -8.68 -7.88
CA GLY A 171 -3.49 -7.88 -9.11
C GLY A 171 -3.44 -6.38 -8.84
N SER A 172 -3.95 -5.94 -7.70
CA SER A 172 -3.86 -4.53 -7.32
C SER A 172 -2.49 -4.16 -6.80
N ASP A 173 -1.78 -5.05 -6.10
CA ASP A 173 -0.38 -4.85 -5.71
C ASP A 173 0.52 -4.64 -6.94
N VAL A 174 0.30 -5.39 -8.03
CA VAL A 174 0.96 -5.15 -9.32
C VAL A 174 0.73 -3.72 -9.82
N ILE A 175 -0.49 -3.22 -9.72
CA ILE A 175 -0.79 -1.84 -10.15
C ILE A 175 -0.16 -0.84 -9.18
N PHE A 176 -0.17 -1.11 -7.88
CA PHE A 176 0.47 -0.25 -6.88
C PHE A 176 2.00 -0.27 -6.96
N ALA A 177 2.61 -1.30 -7.55
CA ALA A 177 4.02 -1.33 -7.87
C ALA A 177 4.42 -0.22 -8.86
N ILE A 178 3.49 0.23 -9.71
CA ILE A 178 3.70 1.33 -10.66
C ILE A 178 3.95 2.66 -9.93
N ASP A 179 3.39 2.84 -8.74
CA ASP A 179 3.61 4.05 -7.93
C ASP A 179 4.75 3.84 -6.92
N SER A 180 4.74 2.71 -6.22
CA SER A 180 5.70 2.45 -5.14
C SER A 180 7.13 2.26 -5.59
N ILE A 181 7.37 1.62 -6.75
CA ILE A 181 8.73 1.36 -7.23
C ILE A 181 9.43 2.62 -7.74
N PRO A 182 8.78 3.44 -8.58
CA PRO A 182 9.26 4.80 -8.86
C PRO A 182 9.57 5.61 -7.60
N ALA A 183 8.65 5.60 -6.63
CA ALA A 183 8.81 6.39 -5.41
C ALA A 183 10.03 5.96 -4.59
N ILE A 184 10.27 4.65 -4.41
CA ILE A 184 11.45 4.16 -3.69
C ILE A 184 12.75 4.43 -4.46
N PHE A 185 12.74 4.36 -5.79
CA PHE A 185 13.91 4.70 -6.60
C PHE A 185 14.28 6.18 -6.56
N SER A 186 13.34 7.06 -6.17
CA SER A 186 13.67 8.44 -5.84
C SER A 186 14.51 8.57 -4.56
N ILE A 187 14.57 7.53 -3.72
CA ILE A 187 15.37 7.48 -2.49
C ILE A 187 16.67 6.72 -2.73
N THR A 188 16.58 5.49 -3.23
CA THR A 188 17.74 4.64 -3.47
C THR A 188 17.48 3.62 -4.56
N THR A 189 18.53 3.23 -5.27
CA THR A 189 18.51 2.12 -6.24
C THR A 189 19.25 0.88 -5.72
N ASP A 190 19.76 0.92 -4.47
CA ASP A 190 20.33 -0.26 -3.81
C ASP A 190 19.23 -1.31 -3.62
N THR A 191 19.32 -2.40 -4.38
CA THR A 191 18.30 -3.47 -4.41
C THR A 191 18.06 -4.08 -3.03
N PHE A 192 19.10 -4.20 -2.20
CA PHE A 192 18.98 -4.75 -0.87
C PHE A 192 18.19 -3.79 0.04
N ILE A 193 18.48 -2.48 0.00
CA ILE A 193 17.76 -1.48 0.80
C ILE A 193 16.31 -1.34 0.31
N VAL A 194 16.09 -1.27 -1.01
CA VAL A 194 14.76 -1.23 -1.63
C VAL A 194 13.94 -2.44 -1.20
N TYR A 195 14.47 -3.66 -1.33
CA TYR A 195 13.72 -4.87 -1.03
C TYR A 195 13.48 -5.07 0.47
N THR A 196 14.48 -4.85 1.31
CA THR A 196 14.32 -5.04 2.77
C THR A 196 13.36 -4.01 3.37
N SER A 197 13.48 -2.73 3.04
CA SER A 197 12.54 -1.70 3.51
C SER A 197 11.10 -2.02 3.12
N ASN A 198 10.93 -2.59 1.93
CA ASN A 198 9.64 -2.98 1.40
C ASN A 198 9.03 -4.20 2.12
N ILE A 199 9.83 -5.25 2.37
CA ILE A 199 9.39 -6.40 3.18
C ILE A 199 8.97 -5.93 4.57
N PHE A 200 9.79 -5.11 5.24
CA PHE A 200 9.46 -4.62 6.58
C PHE A 200 8.15 -3.83 6.61
N ALA A 201 7.86 -3.05 5.56
CA ALA A 201 6.58 -2.36 5.42
C ALA A 201 5.40 -3.34 5.25
N ILE A 202 5.54 -4.34 4.36
CA ILE A 202 4.48 -5.33 4.10
C ILE A 202 4.21 -6.23 5.31
N LEU A 203 5.22 -6.65 6.07
CA LEU A 203 5.01 -7.56 7.20
C LEU A 203 4.07 -6.95 8.27
N GLY A 204 4.06 -5.62 8.41
CA GLY A 204 3.13 -4.89 9.27
C GLY A 204 1.68 -4.80 8.75
N LEU A 205 1.47 -5.07 7.46
CA LEU A 205 0.23 -4.79 6.72
C LEU A 205 -1.01 -5.45 7.35
N ARG A 206 -0.90 -6.70 7.80
CA ARG A 206 -2.03 -7.42 8.43
C ARG A 206 -2.49 -6.70 9.71
N SER A 207 -1.56 -6.32 10.56
CA SER A 207 -1.86 -5.64 11.82
C SER A 207 -2.47 -4.26 11.55
N MET A 208 -1.91 -3.57 10.56
CA MET A 208 -2.34 -2.26 10.10
C MET A 208 -3.73 -2.28 9.47
N TYR A 209 -4.05 -3.29 8.67
CA TYR A 209 -5.39 -3.52 8.11
C TYR A 209 -6.45 -3.54 9.21
N TYR A 210 -6.26 -4.32 10.27
CA TYR A 210 -7.26 -4.41 11.33
C TYR A 210 -7.33 -3.17 12.22
N VAL A 211 -6.24 -2.42 12.35
CA VAL A 211 -6.26 -1.11 13.02
C VAL A 211 -7.07 -0.13 12.16
N LEU A 212 -6.79 -0.07 10.85
CA LEU A 212 -7.44 0.83 9.91
C LEU A 212 -8.94 0.52 9.73
N ALA A 213 -9.31 -0.76 9.59
CA ALA A 213 -10.69 -1.20 9.44
C ALA A 213 -11.57 -0.77 10.63
N LYS A 214 -11.01 -0.70 11.84
CA LYS A 214 -11.71 -0.20 13.04
C LYS A 214 -11.78 1.32 13.13
N MET A 215 -10.86 2.00 12.44
CA MET A 215 -10.72 3.44 12.40
C MET A 215 -11.20 4.01 11.06
N ASN A 216 -12.03 3.29 10.30
CA ASN A 216 -12.38 3.60 8.91
C ASN A 216 -12.86 5.05 8.68
N ASN A 217 -13.49 5.66 9.70
CA ASN A 217 -13.97 7.06 9.63
C ASN A 217 -12.92 8.12 10.03
N MET A 218 -11.73 7.71 10.47
CA MET A 218 -10.69 8.59 11.03
C MET A 218 -9.57 8.91 10.04
N PHE A 219 -9.50 8.29 8.85
CA PHE A 219 -8.39 8.47 7.92
C PHE A 219 -8.79 9.05 6.55
N ARG A 220 -9.90 9.81 6.51
CA ARG A 220 -10.40 10.45 5.28
C ARG A 220 -9.33 11.27 4.55
N PHE A 221 -8.45 11.95 5.28
CA PHE A 221 -7.42 12.80 4.67
C PHE A 221 -6.12 12.07 4.33
N MET A 222 -5.97 10.80 4.72
CA MET A 222 -4.77 10.01 4.43
C MET A 222 -4.55 9.85 2.92
N LYS A 223 -5.64 9.64 2.16
CA LYS A 223 -5.60 9.58 0.71
C LYS A 223 -4.92 10.82 0.09
N TYR A 224 -5.24 12.03 0.58
CA TYR A 224 -4.60 13.26 0.09
C TYR A 224 -3.12 13.36 0.49
N GLY A 225 -2.75 12.83 1.66
CA GLY A 225 -1.34 12.72 2.07
C GLY A 225 -0.53 11.84 1.14
N VAL A 226 -1.06 10.67 0.78
CA VAL A 226 -0.45 9.76 -0.19
C VAL A 226 -0.30 10.45 -1.55
N GLY A 227 -1.33 11.14 -2.02
CA GLY A 227 -1.26 11.93 -3.27
C GLY A 227 -0.18 13.02 -3.24
N ALA A 228 -0.05 13.73 -2.12
CA ALA A 228 1.00 14.74 -1.94
C ALA A 228 2.41 14.13 -1.92
N ILE A 229 2.59 12.96 -1.30
CA ILE A 229 3.86 12.22 -1.34
C ILE A 229 4.20 11.86 -2.78
N LEU A 230 3.26 11.30 -3.54
CA LEU A 230 3.46 10.95 -4.95
C LEU A 230 3.88 12.16 -5.78
N ILE A 231 3.16 13.28 -5.65
CA ILE A 231 3.53 14.53 -6.35
C ILE A 231 4.93 14.98 -5.96
N PHE A 232 5.26 15.03 -4.67
CA PHE A 232 6.60 15.42 -4.20
C PHE A 232 7.69 14.51 -4.77
N THR A 233 7.51 13.19 -4.70
CA THR A 233 8.47 12.23 -5.25
C THR A 233 8.59 12.32 -6.77
N GLY A 234 7.48 12.60 -7.47
CA GLY A 234 7.46 12.82 -8.92
C GLY A 234 8.23 14.07 -9.34
N VAL A 235 8.00 15.18 -8.62
CA VAL A 235 8.78 16.42 -8.79
C VAL A 235 10.26 16.16 -8.53
N LYS A 236 10.59 15.46 -7.44
CA LYS A 236 11.98 15.10 -7.11
C LYS A 236 12.67 14.35 -8.25
N LEU A 237 12.01 13.36 -8.85
CA LEU A 237 12.56 12.60 -9.98
C LEU A 237 12.70 13.43 -11.26
N LEU A 238 11.79 14.36 -11.53
CA LEU A 238 11.88 15.24 -12.70
C LEU A 238 12.99 16.29 -12.57
N ILE A 239 13.19 16.80 -11.36
CA ILE A 239 14.23 17.79 -11.09
C ILE A 239 15.64 17.22 -11.32
N LEU A 240 15.80 15.89 -11.30
CA LEU A 240 17.06 15.24 -11.69
C LEU A 240 17.49 15.57 -13.13
N ILE A 241 16.56 15.92 -14.03
CA ILE A 241 16.90 16.38 -15.40
C ILE A 241 17.77 17.65 -15.35
N PHE A 242 17.58 18.48 -14.32
CA PHE A 242 18.33 19.71 -14.11
C PHE A 242 19.55 19.51 -13.19
N GLU A 243 19.95 18.27 -12.92
CA GLU A 243 21.08 17.91 -12.04
C GLU A 243 20.95 18.42 -10.59
N ILE A 244 19.72 18.74 -10.16
CA ILE A 244 19.43 19.17 -8.78
C ILE A 244 19.02 17.94 -7.97
N GLU A 245 19.80 17.59 -6.96
CA GLU A 245 19.50 16.47 -6.07
C GLU A 245 18.89 16.94 -4.75
N ILE A 246 17.69 16.44 -4.43
CA ILE A 246 17.08 16.60 -3.10
C ILE A 246 17.61 15.49 -2.21
N SER A 247 18.30 15.86 -1.12
CA SER A 247 18.85 14.89 -0.17
C SER A 247 17.77 13.95 0.38
N VAL A 248 18.19 12.71 0.70
CA VAL A 248 17.28 11.70 1.26
C VAL A 248 16.69 12.19 2.59
N THR A 249 17.51 12.79 3.45
CA THR A 249 17.06 13.35 4.74
C THR A 249 15.96 14.39 4.57
N ASN A 250 16.13 15.33 3.63
CA ASN A 250 15.11 16.35 3.35
C ASN A 250 13.82 15.71 2.81
N SER A 251 13.96 14.67 1.97
CA SER A 251 12.82 13.92 1.46
C SER A 251 12.02 13.26 2.59
N ILE A 252 12.71 12.62 3.53
CA ILE A 252 12.10 11.98 4.70
C ILE A 252 11.34 13.00 5.54
N LEU A 253 11.96 14.16 5.82
CA LEU A 253 11.33 15.22 6.60
C LEU A 253 10.04 15.72 5.92
N VAL A 254 10.05 15.93 4.61
CA VAL A 254 8.86 16.34 3.85
C VAL A 254 7.78 15.27 3.90
N ILE A 255 8.14 14.01 3.64
CA ILE A 255 7.19 12.88 3.66
C ILE A 255 6.57 12.72 5.06
N LEU A 256 7.38 12.71 6.11
CA LEU A 256 6.91 12.64 7.50
C LEU A 256 5.99 13.80 7.84
N SER A 257 6.34 15.02 7.40
CA SER A 257 5.51 16.20 7.62
C SER A 257 4.15 16.07 6.94
N ILE A 258 4.11 15.57 5.70
CA ILE A 258 2.86 15.30 4.97
C ILE A 258 2.01 14.26 5.71
N LEU A 259 2.62 13.15 6.16
CA LEU A 259 1.91 12.08 6.87
C LEU A 259 1.35 12.57 8.20
N LEU A 260 2.17 13.22 9.02
CA LEU A 260 1.77 13.76 10.31
C LEU A 260 0.64 14.78 10.14
N SER A 261 0.78 15.71 9.18
CA SER A 261 -0.26 16.70 8.89
C SER A 261 -1.56 16.03 8.45
N SER A 262 -1.49 15.01 7.60
CA SER A 262 -2.65 14.24 7.12
C SER A 262 -3.34 13.50 8.26
N ILE A 263 -2.58 12.88 9.16
CA ILE A 263 -3.10 12.21 10.37
C ILE A 263 -3.78 13.24 11.27
N LEU A 264 -3.09 14.34 11.62
CA LEU A 264 -3.61 15.37 12.51
C LEU A 264 -4.89 16.00 11.98
N LEU A 265 -4.92 16.40 10.71
CA LEU A 265 -6.13 16.91 10.04
C LEU A 265 -7.26 15.88 10.11
N SER A 266 -6.95 14.62 9.87
CA SER A 266 -7.95 13.57 9.92
C SER A 266 -8.51 13.33 11.32
N LEU A 267 -7.68 13.43 12.37
CA LEU A 267 -8.14 13.37 13.77
C LEU A 267 -9.03 14.57 14.15
N ILE A 268 -8.62 15.79 13.79
CA ILE A 268 -9.35 17.03 14.11
C ILE A 268 -10.72 17.05 13.44
N PHE A 269 -10.80 16.65 12.16
CA PHE A 269 -12.04 16.72 11.39
C PHE A 269 -12.93 15.47 11.52
N SER A 270 -12.39 14.32 11.93
CA SER A 270 -13.19 13.10 12.18
C SER A 270 -14.18 13.28 13.33
N GLY A 271 -13.82 14.03 14.38
CA GLY A 271 -14.69 14.33 15.53
C GLY A 271 -15.94 15.18 15.22
N ARG A 272 -16.01 15.85 14.06
CA ARG A 272 -17.16 16.69 13.68
C ARG A 272 -18.30 15.93 12.99
N SER A 273 -18.04 14.75 12.44
CA SER A 273 -19.04 13.97 11.68
C SER A 273 -20.00 13.17 12.58
N THR A 274 -19.52 12.70 13.73
CA THR A 274 -20.36 12.02 14.74
C THR A 274 -21.40 12.96 15.38
N ASN A 275 -21.12 14.27 15.45
CA ASN A 275 -22.01 15.25 16.07
C ASN A 275 -23.15 15.72 15.14
N LYS A 276 -23.01 15.55 13.81
CA LYS A 276 -24.10 15.85 12.85
C LYS A 276 -25.18 14.76 12.81
N ARG A 277 -24.82 13.48 12.99
CA ARG A 277 -25.82 12.39 13.03
C ARG A 277 -26.65 12.37 14.32
N LYS A 278 -26.14 12.90 15.44
CA LYS A 278 -26.90 13.04 16.70
C LYS A 278 -27.90 14.20 16.71
N ARG A 279 -27.84 15.14 15.76
CA ARG A 279 -28.78 16.28 15.69
C ARG A 279 -29.90 16.10 14.67
N MET A 280 -29.98 14.95 14.00
CA MET A 280 -30.95 14.69 12.93
C MET A 280 -32.09 13.72 13.33
N TYR A 281 -32.12 13.31 14.60
CA TYR A 281 -33.25 12.60 15.21
C TYR A 281 -33.56 13.28 16.56
N PRO A 282 -34.54 14.20 16.62
CA PRO A 282 -35.24 14.48 17.87
C PRO A 282 -36.05 13.26 18.33
#